data_AF-A0A2N7V861-F1
#
_entry.id   AF-A0A2N7V861-F1
#
_cell.length_a   1.000
_cell.length_b   1.000
_cell.length_c   1.000
_cell.angle_alpha   90.00
_cell.angle_beta   90.00
_cell.angle_gamma   90.00
#
_symmetry.space_group_name_H-M   'P 1'
#
loop_
_entity.id
_entity.type
_entity.pdbx_description
1 polymer ?
#
loop_
_entity_poly.entity_id
_entity_poly.type
_entity_poly.pdbx_seq_one_letter_code
_entity_poly.pdbx_strand_id
1 'polypeptide(L)'
;MRKSTVGCFDRSMRAPLCAVMLSVVLAACGKDAPPPAPASEAATAPAASPPAPATGTAAPAPAAASAAVPNPAAGPAPDPATPPAAPASVVPIPKGPEVKVTPELIAEGKKIYFSAGCNACHGGTGGGGMCPPLTNDIWVYGSDDDTLRTLISEGTAAMITHGKTRIGHEKVVGQMPPFAPVLKPGDTEKLLAFIHSINKTAGKAQ
;
A
#
# COMPACT_ATOMS: atom_id res chain seq x y z
N MET A 1 -55.69 3.28 -41.65
CA MET A 1 -55.53 4.75 -41.75
C MET A 1 -54.81 5.19 -40.47
N ARG A 2 -53.60 5.78 -40.40
CA ARG A 2 -52.69 6.48 -41.33
C ARG A 2 -51.25 6.20 -40.82
N LYS A 3 -50.42 5.47 -41.58
CA LYS A 3 -49.12 5.88 -42.17
C LYS A 3 -48.39 7.07 -41.51
N SER A 4 -47.16 6.82 -41.05
CA SER A 4 -45.95 7.66 -41.32
C SER A 4 -44.70 6.95 -40.73
N THR A 5 -43.93 6.22 -41.55
CA THR A 5 -42.76 6.64 -42.36
C THR A 5 -41.42 6.52 -41.63
N VAL A 6 -40.80 5.37 -41.91
CA VAL A 6 -39.37 5.05 -41.91
C VAL A 6 -38.51 6.23 -42.37
N GLY A 7 -37.50 6.58 -41.58
CA GLY A 7 -36.36 7.40 -41.98
C GLY A 7 -35.11 6.53 -42.02
N CYS A 8 -34.73 6.11 -43.23
CA CYS A 8 -33.45 5.49 -43.55
C CYS A 8 -32.37 6.59 -43.54
N PHE A 9 -31.43 6.58 -42.60
CA PHE A 9 -30.24 7.42 -42.68
C PHE A 9 -29.08 6.59 -43.23
N ASP A 10 -29.04 6.61 -44.56
CA ASP A 10 -27.92 6.17 -45.38
C ASP A 10 -26.69 7.04 -45.05
N ARG A 11 -25.63 6.40 -44.56
CA ARG A 11 -24.30 7.02 -44.50
C ARG A 11 -23.25 5.99 -44.93
N SER A 12 -23.39 5.56 -46.17
CA SER A 12 -22.31 4.92 -46.90
C SER A 12 -21.75 5.91 -47.94
N MET A 13 -20.44 5.84 -48.15
CA MET A 13 -19.68 6.43 -49.26
C MET A 13 -19.33 7.93 -49.19
N ARG A 14 -18.08 8.19 -48.77
CA ARG A 14 -17.04 8.68 -49.71
C ARG A 14 -15.68 8.80 -49.01
N ALA A 15 -14.80 7.84 -49.28
CA ALA A 15 -13.35 8.07 -49.30
C ALA A 15 -12.97 8.68 -50.66
N PRO A 16 -11.89 9.48 -50.71
CA PRO A 16 -10.68 9.07 -51.45
C PRO A 16 -9.39 9.41 -50.67
N LEU A 17 -8.40 8.50 -50.59
CA LEU A 17 -7.22 8.39 -51.47
C LEU A 17 -6.50 9.72 -51.78
N CYS A 18 -5.25 9.85 -51.30
CA CYS A 18 -4.04 10.40 -51.94
C CYS A 18 -3.03 10.79 -50.81
N ALA A 19 -1.99 10.00 -50.56
CA ALA A 19 -0.71 9.97 -51.27
C ALA A 19 0.21 11.19 -50.96
N VAL A 20 1.25 10.90 -50.17
CA VAL A 20 2.67 11.28 -50.31
C VAL A 20 3.03 12.75 -50.62
N MET A 21 3.77 13.39 -49.70
CA MET A 21 4.97 14.22 -49.94
C MET A 21 5.76 14.31 -48.61
N LEU A 22 6.78 13.50 -48.35
CA LEU A 22 8.20 13.72 -48.68
C LEU A 22 8.73 15.16 -48.52
N SER A 23 9.51 15.35 -47.45
CA SER A 23 10.90 15.83 -47.49
C SER A 23 11.23 17.33 -47.31
N VAL A 24 12.01 17.57 -46.22
CA VAL A 24 13.33 18.26 -46.19
C VAL A 24 13.26 19.80 -46.23
N VAL A 25 13.83 20.60 -45.30
CA VAL A 25 15.25 20.89 -44.96
C VAL A 25 15.22 21.71 -43.64
N LEU A 26 15.83 21.28 -42.52
CA LEU A 26 17.23 21.44 -42.06
C LEU A 26 17.58 22.79 -41.37
N ALA A 27 18.05 22.63 -40.12
CA ALA A 27 19.17 23.31 -39.45
C ALA A 27 19.01 24.72 -38.84
N ALA A 28 19.16 24.79 -37.50
CA ALA A 28 20.20 25.60 -36.86
C ALA A 28 20.55 25.08 -35.45
N CYS A 29 21.83 24.79 -35.26
CA CYS A 29 22.50 24.38 -34.01
C CYS A 29 22.47 25.46 -32.92
N GLY A 30 22.51 25.02 -31.65
CA GLY A 30 22.97 25.87 -30.55
C GLY A 30 23.03 25.13 -29.21
N LYS A 31 24.20 24.54 -28.92
CA LYS A 31 24.82 24.32 -27.60
C LYS A 31 23.90 24.13 -26.37
N ASP A 32 23.90 22.93 -25.79
CA ASP A 32 24.43 22.65 -24.44
C ASP A 32 24.12 21.20 -24.06
N ALA A 33 25.09 20.31 -24.29
CA ALA A 33 25.04 18.95 -23.78
C ALA A 33 25.70 18.94 -22.40
N PRO A 34 25.03 18.44 -21.35
CA PRO A 34 25.66 18.30 -20.05
C PRO A 34 26.77 17.23 -20.12
N PRO A 35 27.92 17.45 -19.43
CA PRO A 35 29.03 16.51 -19.46
C PRO A 35 28.66 15.16 -18.80
N PRO A 36 29.27 14.05 -19.26
CA PRO A 36 29.04 12.73 -18.67
C PRO A 36 29.62 12.65 -17.25
N ALA A 37 28.87 11.98 -16.37
CA ALA A 37 29.32 11.61 -15.03
C ALA A 37 30.57 10.70 -15.12
N PRO A 38 31.63 10.95 -14.32
CA PRO A 38 32.74 10.00 -14.25
C PRO A 38 32.34 8.75 -13.46
N ALA A 39 32.64 7.60 -14.07
CA ALA A 39 32.61 6.31 -13.42
C ALA A 39 33.79 6.16 -12.45
N SER A 40 33.45 5.75 -11.22
CA SER A 40 34.19 4.89 -10.29
C SER A 40 35.73 4.98 -10.29
N GLU A 41 36.27 5.73 -9.31
CA GLU A 41 37.55 5.41 -8.68
C GLU A 41 37.30 4.97 -7.23
N ALA A 42 37.83 3.80 -6.90
CA ALA A 42 37.83 3.24 -5.56
C ALA A 42 38.69 4.12 -4.64
N ALA A 43 38.05 4.87 -3.76
CA ALA A 43 38.71 5.56 -2.66
C ALA A 43 38.70 4.67 -1.41
N THR A 44 39.86 4.10 -1.16
CA THR A 44 40.32 3.46 0.08
C THR A 44 39.80 4.16 1.34
N ALA A 45 39.24 3.36 2.26
CA ALA A 45 38.86 3.76 3.60
C ALA A 45 40.06 4.32 4.39
N PRO A 46 39.91 5.42 5.16
CA PRO A 46 40.87 5.75 6.20
C PRO A 46 40.66 4.83 7.41
N ALA A 47 41.73 4.09 7.72
CA ALA A 47 41.85 3.23 8.88
C ALA A 47 41.70 4.03 10.18
N ALA A 48 40.87 3.49 11.08
CA ALA A 48 40.77 3.91 12.47
C ALA A 48 42.11 3.69 13.19
N SER A 49 42.54 4.67 13.98
CA SER A 49 43.60 4.48 14.97
C SER A 49 43.15 3.54 16.10
N PRO A 50 44.04 2.71 16.64
CA PRO A 50 43.70 1.70 17.64
C PRO A 50 43.59 2.29 19.06
N PRO A 51 42.65 1.83 19.91
CA PRO A 51 42.83 1.91 21.35
C PRO A 51 43.84 0.86 21.84
N ALA A 52 44.69 1.27 22.79
CA ALA A 52 45.71 0.50 23.48
C ALA A 52 45.10 -0.61 24.39
N PRO A 53 45.92 -1.56 24.90
CA PRO A 53 45.48 -2.91 25.24
C PRO A 53 44.79 -3.02 26.60
N ALA A 54 43.68 -3.75 26.64
CA ALA A 54 43.15 -4.32 27.86
C ALA A 54 43.96 -5.58 28.20
N THR A 55 44.73 -5.49 29.27
CA THR A 55 45.32 -6.63 29.97
C THR A 55 44.23 -7.61 30.38
N GLY A 56 44.45 -8.89 30.09
CA GLY A 56 43.45 -9.95 30.24
C GLY A 56 43.10 -10.32 31.67
N THR A 57 42.18 -11.27 31.81
CA THR A 57 42.36 -12.54 32.54
C THR A 57 41.08 -13.39 32.39
N ALA A 58 41.29 -14.65 32.01
CA ALA A 58 40.48 -15.87 32.23
C ALA A 58 38.97 -15.89 31.91
N ALA A 59 38.61 -16.85 31.05
CA ALA A 59 37.25 -17.37 30.91
C ALA A 59 36.78 -18.11 32.17
N PRO A 60 35.49 -18.02 32.53
CA PRO A 60 34.76 -19.09 33.16
C PRO A 60 33.84 -19.83 32.17
N ALA A 61 33.57 -21.08 32.51
CA ALA A 61 32.76 -22.08 31.80
C ALA A 61 31.27 -21.66 31.61
N PRO A 62 30.44 -22.39 30.83
CA PRO A 62 29.12 -21.92 30.43
C PRO A 62 28.14 -21.97 31.61
N ALA A 63 27.56 -20.81 31.94
CA ALA A 63 26.42 -20.73 32.84
C ALA A 63 25.14 -21.06 32.08
N ALA A 64 24.37 -21.98 32.67
CA ALA A 64 23.13 -22.54 32.16
C ALA A 64 22.08 -21.48 31.80
N ALA A 65 21.20 -21.87 30.86
CA ALA A 65 19.98 -21.17 30.52
C ALA A 65 19.22 -20.79 31.80
N SER A 66 18.97 -19.49 31.97
CA SER A 66 18.12 -19.00 33.03
C SER A 66 16.70 -19.51 32.79
N ALA A 67 16.24 -20.37 33.69
CA ALA A 67 14.87 -20.84 33.71
C ALA A 67 13.92 -19.64 33.77
N ALA A 68 13.00 -19.56 32.81
CA ALA A 68 11.93 -18.58 32.81
C ALA A 68 11.16 -18.67 34.14
N VAL A 69 11.05 -17.53 34.83
CA VAL A 69 10.17 -17.40 35.99
C VAL A 69 8.74 -17.62 35.50
N PRO A 70 7.98 -18.59 36.05
CA PRO A 70 6.60 -18.79 35.62
C PRO A 70 5.76 -17.57 35.98
N ASN A 71 5.14 -16.94 34.99
CA ASN A 71 4.18 -15.87 35.19
C ASN A 71 2.89 -16.47 35.80
N PRO A 72 2.52 -16.15 37.05
CA PRO A 72 1.35 -16.73 37.70
C PRO A 72 0.01 -16.26 37.10
N ALA A 73 0.03 -15.36 36.10
CA ALA A 73 -1.15 -14.96 35.32
C ALA A 73 -1.40 -15.85 34.08
N ALA A 74 -0.53 -16.83 33.79
CA ALA A 74 -0.77 -17.81 32.75
C ALA A 74 -1.74 -18.88 33.27
N GLY A 75 -3.03 -18.72 32.96
CA GLY A 75 -3.99 -19.82 33.06
C GLY A 75 -3.54 -21.03 32.22
N PRO A 76 -4.18 -22.20 32.38
CA PRO A 76 -3.84 -23.39 31.61
C PRO A 76 -3.76 -23.05 30.12
N ALA A 77 -2.69 -23.51 29.45
CA ALA A 77 -2.59 -23.41 28.00
C ALA A 77 -3.86 -24.05 27.39
N PRO A 78 -4.55 -23.37 26.46
CA PRO A 78 -5.77 -23.91 25.87
C PRO A 78 -5.46 -25.25 25.19
N ASP A 79 -6.35 -26.23 25.36
CA ASP A 79 -6.22 -27.55 24.75
C ASP A 79 -6.16 -27.39 23.21
N PRO A 80 -5.13 -27.93 22.54
CA PRO A 80 -5.00 -27.85 21.07
C PRO A 80 -6.16 -28.53 20.32
N ALA A 81 -7.00 -29.31 20.99
CA ALA A 81 -8.24 -29.89 20.45
C ALA A 81 -9.47 -28.99 20.63
N THR A 82 -9.37 -27.84 21.31
CA THR A 82 -10.49 -26.89 21.44
C THR A 82 -10.66 -26.13 20.12
N PRO A 83 -11.80 -26.26 19.42
CA PRO A 83 -12.09 -25.40 18.28
C PRO A 83 -12.04 -23.94 18.75
N PRO A 84 -11.48 -23.00 17.95
CA PRO A 84 -11.49 -21.59 18.33
C PRO A 84 -12.93 -21.19 18.64
N ALA A 85 -13.15 -20.65 19.83
CA ALA A 85 -14.46 -20.15 20.23
C ALA A 85 -14.96 -19.19 19.13
N ALA A 86 -16.13 -19.47 18.56
CA ALA A 86 -16.75 -18.57 17.59
C ALA A 86 -16.85 -17.16 18.22
N PRO A 87 -16.50 -16.08 17.50
CA PRO A 87 -16.51 -14.75 18.07
C PRO A 87 -17.93 -14.42 18.57
N ALA A 88 -18.05 -14.19 19.88
CA ALA A 88 -19.34 -14.14 20.59
C ALA A 88 -20.25 -12.95 20.22
N SER A 89 -19.81 -12.05 19.35
CA SER A 89 -20.69 -11.15 18.59
C SER A 89 -19.87 -10.51 17.48
N VAL A 90 -20.26 -10.73 16.22
CA VAL A 90 -19.71 -9.95 15.09
C VAL A 90 -20.19 -8.51 15.23
N VAL A 91 -19.27 -7.56 15.36
CA VAL A 91 -19.59 -6.12 15.35
C VAL A 91 -19.68 -5.65 13.90
N PRO A 92 -20.82 -5.14 13.41
CA PRO A 92 -20.91 -4.68 12.03
C PRO A 92 -19.91 -3.54 11.75
N ILE A 93 -19.33 -3.51 10.55
CA ILE A 93 -18.52 -2.38 10.10
C ILE A 93 -19.42 -1.13 9.99
N PRO A 94 -19.05 -0.01 10.61
CA PRO A 94 -19.83 1.22 10.52
C PRO A 94 -19.77 1.79 9.10
N LYS A 95 -20.91 2.25 8.58
CA LYS A 95 -20.97 2.99 7.32
C LYS A 95 -20.37 4.38 7.50
N GLY A 96 -19.35 4.69 6.71
CA GLY A 96 -18.75 6.01 6.63
C GLY A 96 -19.38 6.88 5.53
N PRO A 97 -18.94 8.14 5.43
CA PRO A 97 -19.29 8.98 4.30
C PRO A 97 -18.66 8.45 3.00
N GLU A 98 -19.32 8.74 1.89
CA GLU A 98 -18.77 8.51 0.55
C GLU A 98 -17.44 9.25 0.38
N VAL A 99 -16.45 8.57 -0.19
CA VAL A 99 -15.12 9.12 -0.41
C VAL A 99 -15.13 10.01 -1.64
N LYS A 100 -14.86 11.30 -1.43
CA LYS A 100 -14.68 12.26 -2.54
C LYS A 100 -13.28 12.12 -3.11
N VAL A 101 -13.19 11.95 -4.43
CA VAL A 101 -11.90 11.80 -5.14
C VAL A 101 -11.64 13.06 -5.96
N THR A 102 -11.03 14.07 -5.33
CA THR A 102 -10.62 15.31 -6.00
C THR A 102 -9.10 15.43 -6.04
N PRO A 103 -8.50 16.19 -6.98
CA PRO A 103 -7.05 16.38 -7.05
C PRO A 103 -6.44 16.89 -5.73
N GLU A 104 -7.15 17.74 -5.00
CA GLU A 104 -6.72 18.30 -3.73
C GLU A 104 -6.68 17.23 -2.64
N LEU A 105 -7.75 16.44 -2.51
CA LEU A 105 -7.83 15.35 -1.52
C LEU A 105 -6.81 14.25 -1.81
N ILE A 106 -6.57 13.95 -3.09
CA ILE A 106 -5.51 13.01 -3.51
C ILE A 106 -4.14 13.54 -3.09
N ALA A 107 -3.86 14.81 -3.34
CA ALA A 107 -2.57 15.41 -3.00
C ALA A 107 -2.34 15.46 -1.48
N GLU A 108 -3.37 15.79 -0.70
CA GLU A 108 -3.32 15.74 0.76
C GLU A 108 -3.18 14.31 1.28
N GLY A 109 -3.97 13.37 0.75
CA GLY A 109 -3.88 11.95 1.07
C GLY A 109 -2.50 11.37 0.83
N LYS A 110 -1.86 11.74 -0.29
CA LYS A 110 -0.49 11.37 -0.58
C LYS A 110 0.48 11.92 0.47
N LYS A 111 0.35 13.20 0.88
CA LYS A 111 1.19 13.76 1.94
C LYS A 111 1.05 12.98 3.25
N ILE A 112 -0.18 12.64 3.63
CA ILE A 112 -0.49 11.86 4.83
C ILE A 112 0.10 10.45 4.71
N TYR A 113 -0.02 9.79 3.55
CA TYR A 113 0.55 8.47 3.28
C TYR A 113 2.07 8.44 3.51
N PHE A 114 2.77 9.53 3.19
CA PHE A 114 4.19 9.68 3.50
C PHE A 114 4.44 9.99 4.97
N SER A 115 3.74 10.97 5.56
CA SER A 115 4.00 11.42 6.93
C SER A 115 3.58 10.42 8.01
N ALA A 116 2.53 9.64 7.76
CA ALA A 116 2.05 8.58 8.66
C ALA A 116 2.83 7.26 8.51
N GLY A 117 3.80 7.19 7.60
CA GLY A 117 4.66 6.03 7.43
C GLY A 117 4.05 4.88 6.62
N CYS A 118 2.87 5.04 6.01
CA CYS A 118 2.23 4.00 5.19
C CYS A 118 3.16 3.51 4.06
N ASN A 119 3.88 4.45 3.45
CA ASN A 119 4.89 4.19 2.42
C ASN A 119 6.03 3.25 2.85
N ALA A 120 6.35 3.19 4.14
CA ALA A 120 7.42 2.30 4.63
C ALA A 120 7.03 0.83 4.45
N CYS A 121 5.73 0.51 4.56
CA CYS A 121 5.23 -0.85 4.44
C CYS A 121 4.68 -1.16 3.04
N HIS A 122 3.92 -0.23 2.47
CA HIS A 122 3.22 -0.37 1.19
C HIS A 122 4.00 0.21 0.00
N GLY A 123 5.21 0.72 0.23
CA GLY A 123 6.07 1.30 -0.80
C GLY A 123 5.68 2.74 -1.17
N GLY A 124 6.63 3.53 -1.70
CA GLY A 124 6.41 4.95 -2.03
C GLY A 124 5.26 5.22 -3.02
N THR A 125 4.98 4.26 -3.90
CA THR A 125 3.90 4.34 -4.90
C THR A 125 2.70 3.45 -4.59
N GLY A 126 2.68 2.79 -3.43
CA GLY A 126 1.68 1.77 -3.10
C GLY A 126 1.95 0.40 -3.73
N GLY A 127 3.12 0.20 -4.37
CA GLY A 127 3.47 -1.07 -5.02
C GLY A 127 3.78 -2.25 -4.08
N GLY A 128 3.60 -2.08 -2.77
CA GLY A 128 3.84 -3.10 -1.76
C GLY A 128 5.29 -3.14 -1.27
N GLY A 129 5.66 -4.24 -0.63
CA GLY A 129 6.99 -4.48 -0.05
C GLY A 129 6.91 -5.49 1.08
N MET A 130 6.97 -5.01 2.32
CA MET A 130 6.72 -5.83 3.51
C MET A 130 5.22 -6.03 3.80
N CYS A 131 4.35 -5.38 3.02
CA CYS A 131 2.89 -5.51 3.08
C CYS A 131 2.31 -5.62 1.65
N PRO A 132 1.02 -5.99 1.51
CA PRO A 132 0.37 -6.11 0.21
C PRO A 132 0.49 -4.83 -0.62
N PRO A 133 0.60 -4.92 -1.95
CA PRO A 133 0.46 -3.75 -2.82
C PRO A 133 -0.96 -3.18 -2.72
N LEU A 134 -1.05 -1.86 -2.75
CA LEU A 134 -2.30 -1.11 -2.89
C LEU A 134 -2.65 -0.85 -4.35
N THR A 135 -1.75 -1.15 -5.29
CA THR A 135 -1.91 -0.84 -6.73
C THR A 135 -2.53 -1.98 -7.56
N ASN A 136 -2.72 -3.18 -6.98
CA ASN A 136 -3.33 -4.31 -7.68
C ASN A 136 -4.75 -4.58 -7.19
N ASP A 137 -5.47 -5.46 -7.88
CA ASP A 137 -6.88 -5.72 -7.59
C ASP A 137 -7.10 -6.83 -6.54
N ILE A 138 -6.05 -7.21 -5.79
CA ILE A 138 -6.10 -8.26 -4.77
C ILE A 138 -6.22 -7.60 -3.39
N TRP A 139 -7.43 -7.63 -2.85
CA TRP A 139 -7.73 -7.02 -1.55
C TRP A 139 -7.92 -8.08 -0.47
N VAL A 140 -7.16 -7.96 0.62
CA VAL A 140 -7.13 -8.98 1.67
C VAL A 140 -8.46 -9.06 2.42
N TYR A 141 -9.09 -7.93 2.77
CA TYR A 141 -10.33 -7.91 3.58
C TYR A 141 -11.56 -7.35 2.84
N GLY A 142 -11.37 -6.91 1.59
CA GLY A 142 -12.36 -6.14 0.82
C GLY A 142 -11.79 -4.81 0.35
N SER A 143 -12.27 -4.32 -0.80
CA SER A 143 -11.96 -2.99 -1.32
C SER A 143 -12.99 -1.92 -0.98
N ASP A 144 -14.12 -2.26 -0.35
CA ASP A 144 -15.14 -1.28 0.00
C ASP A 144 -14.61 -0.23 1.01
N ASP A 145 -15.02 1.03 0.84
CA ASP A 145 -14.47 2.17 1.59
C ASP A 145 -14.68 2.04 3.10
N ASP A 146 -15.78 1.41 3.52
CA ASP A 146 -16.08 1.19 4.93
C ASP A 146 -15.10 0.19 5.53
N THR A 147 -14.82 -0.91 4.83
CA THR A 147 -13.81 -1.89 5.24
C THR A 147 -12.42 -1.28 5.25
N LEU A 148 -12.04 -0.51 4.23
CA LEU A 148 -10.73 0.13 4.20
C LEU A 148 -10.60 1.17 5.32
N ARG A 149 -11.64 1.94 5.61
CA ARG A 149 -11.68 2.90 6.72
C ARG A 149 -11.48 2.20 8.06
N THR A 150 -12.26 1.15 8.34
CA THR A 150 -12.13 0.39 9.60
C THR A 150 -10.77 -0.30 9.69
N LEU A 151 -10.26 -0.86 8.59
CA LEU A 151 -8.95 -1.48 8.56
C LEU A 151 -7.85 -0.46 8.88
N ILE A 152 -7.89 0.75 8.30
CA ILE A 152 -6.93 1.83 8.60
C ILE A 152 -7.05 2.27 10.07
N SER A 153 -8.26 2.51 10.56
CA SER A 153 -8.48 3.03 11.90
C SER A 153 -8.13 2.03 13.00
N GLU A 154 -8.58 0.78 12.85
CA GLU A 154 -8.55 -0.24 13.91
C GLU A 154 -7.48 -1.32 13.71
N GLY A 155 -6.89 -1.37 12.50
CA GLY A 155 -5.88 -2.34 12.15
C GLY A 155 -6.45 -3.73 11.86
N THR A 156 -5.55 -4.64 11.50
CA THR A 156 -5.92 -5.97 11.02
C THR A 156 -6.49 -6.88 12.12
N ALA A 157 -6.09 -6.70 13.39
CA ALA A 157 -6.58 -7.51 14.51
C ALA A 157 -8.09 -7.36 14.72
N ALA A 158 -8.64 -6.16 14.50
CA ALA A 158 -10.06 -5.87 14.69
C ALA A 158 -10.95 -6.50 13.62
N MET A 159 -10.40 -6.87 12.46
CA MET A 159 -11.18 -7.39 11.33
C MET A 159 -11.94 -8.67 11.64
N ILE A 160 -11.38 -9.53 12.48
CA ILE A 160 -12.04 -10.76 12.91
C ILE A 160 -13.29 -10.43 13.75
N THR A 161 -13.21 -9.43 14.62
CA THR A 161 -14.36 -8.93 15.41
C THR A 161 -15.45 -8.38 14.51
N HIS A 162 -15.08 -7.82 13.35
CA HIS A 162 -16.00 -7.38 12.31
C HIS A 162 -16.50 -8.49 11.38
N GLY A 163 -16.19 -9.76 11.68
CA GLY A 163 -16.58 -10.89 10.84
C GLY A 163 -15.88 -10.92 9.48
N LYS A 164 -14.84 -10.10 9.30
CA LYS A 164 -14.02 -10.09 8.09
C LYS A 164 -12.94 -11.16 8.20
N THR A 165 -12.87 -12.01 7.18
CA THR A 165 -11.78 -12.95 6.96
C THR A 165 -10.93 -12.49 5.78
N ARG A 166 -9.75 -13.09 5.63
CA ARG A 166 -8.92 -12.83 4.46
C ARG A 166 -9.56 -13.49 3.23
N ILE A 167 -9.98 -12.68 2.28
CA ILE A 167 -10.59 -13.12 1.01
C ILE A 167 -9.58 -13.07 -0.15
N GLY A 168 -8.63 -12.13 -0.10
CA GLY A 168 -7.55 -12.00 -1.08
C GLY A 168 -6.29 -12.73 -0.65
N HIS A 169 -5.60 -13.34 -1.62
CA HIS A 169 -4.35 -14.05 -1.42
C HIS A 169 -3.19 -13.28 -2.04
N GLU A 170 -2.36 -12.68 -1.21
CA GLU A 170 -1.13 -11.99 -1.60
C GLU A 170 0.06 -12.67 -0.95
N LYS A 171 1.25 -12.57 -1.56
CA LYS A 171 2.45 -13.23 -1.05
C LYS A 171 2.86 -12.72 0.35
N VAL A 172 2.61 -11.45 0.62
CA VAL A 172 3.00 -10.80 1.87
C VAL A 172 1.77 -10.14 2.50
N VAL A 173 1.28 -10.71 3.60
CA VAL A 173 0.07 -10.26 4.31
C VAL A 173 0.38 -10.05 5.80
N GLY A 174 1.11 -8.97 6.09
CA GLY A 174 1.50 -8.57 7.44
C GLY A 174 0.34 -8.07 8.31
N GLN A 175 0.59 -7.91 9.60
CA GLN A 175 -0.35 -7.28 10.54
C GLN A 175 -0.26 -5.76 10.37
N MET A 176 -1.37 -5.11 9.98
CA MET A 176 -1.43 -3.66 9.97
C MET A 176 -1.86 -3.14 11.35
N PRO A 177 -1.08 -2.26 12.01
CA PRO A 177 -1.46 -1.67 13.28
C PRO A 177 -2.63 -0.67 13.12
N PRO A 178 -3.35 -0.32 14.20
CA PRO A 178 -4.36 0.73 14.17
C PRO A 178 -3.71 2.11 13.95
N PHE A 179 -4.24 2.90 13.02
CA PHE A 179 -3.77 4.27 12.76
C PHE A 179 -4.67 5.36 13.34
N ALA A 180 -5.81 5.02 13.94
CA ALA A 180 -6.69 6.01 14.57
C ALA A 180 -5.97 6.95 15.58
N PRO A 181 -4.99 6.50 16.40
CA PRO A 181 -4.27 7.39 17.32
C PRO A 181 -3.32 8.39 16.63
N VAL A 182 -2.94 8.13 15.37
CA VAL A 182 -1.93 8.90 14.63
C VAL A 182 -2.58 9.85 13.61
N LEU A 183 -3.75 9.47 13.10
CA LEU A 183 -4.48 10.23 12.09
C LEU A 183 -5.38 11.30 12.71
N LYS A 184 -5.49 12.44 12.05
CA LYS A 184 -6.42 13.50 12.43
C LYS A 184 -7.81 13.22 11.86
N PRO A 185 -8.87 13.85 12.39
CA PRO A 185 -10.20 13.77 11.80
C PRO A 185 -10.17 14.17 10.32
N GLY A 186 -10.70 13.30 9.45
CA GLY A 186 -10.71 13.51 8.00
C GLY A 186 -9.47 13.04 7.24
N ASP A 187 -8.40 12.63 7.94
CA ASP A 187 -7.19 12.13 7.26
C ASP A 187 -7.43 10.78 6.59
N THR A 188 -8.27 9.92 7.18
CA THR A 188 -8.63 8.62 6.59
C THR A 188 -9.31 8.80 5.24
N GLU A 189 -10.23 9.76 5.10
CA GLU A 189 -10.93 10.06 3.86
C GLU A 189 -9.97 10.55 2.76
N LYS A 190 -8.98 11.36 3.13
CA LYS A 190 -7.95 11.83 2.22
C LYS A 190 -7.03 10.68 1.79
N LEU A 191 -6.64 9.80 2.71
CA LEU A 191 -5.92 8.58 2.41
C LEU A 191 -6.69 7.70 1.42
N LEU A 192 -7.99 7.50 1.65
CA LEU A 192 -8.85 6.75 0.73
C LEU A 192 -8.90 7.43 -0.66
N ALA A 193 -9.04 8.75 -0.74
CA ALA A 193 -8.97 9.45 -2.02
C ALA A 193 -7.66 9.19 -2.77
N PHE A 194 -6.52 9.17 -2.07
CA PHE A 194 -5.24 8.80 -2.65
C PHE A 194 -5.20 7.32 -3.10
N ILE A 195 -5.70 6.40 -2.28
CA ILE A 195 -5.77 4.97 -2.63
C ILE A 195 -6.60 4.75 -3.91
N HIS A 196 -7.75 5.43 -4.03
CA HIS A 196 -8.57 5.44 -5.25
C HIS A 196 -7.81 5.96 -6.47
N SER A 197 -6.91 6.93 -6.30
CA SER A 197 -6.13 7.48 -7.41
C SER A 197 -5.07 6.53 -7.95
N ILE A 198 -4.55 5.63 -7.10
CA ILE A 198 -3.53 4.64 -7.48
C ILE A 198 -4.13 3.28 -7.82
N ASN A 199 -5.40 3.05 -7.47
CA ASN A 199 -6.11 1.82 -7.71
C ASN A 199 -7.60 2.05 -8.04
N LYS A 200 -7.98 1.63 -9.25
CA LYS A 200 -9.33 1.83 -9.77
C LYS A 200 -10.38 0.90 -9.14
N THR A 201 -9.98 -0.18 -8.47
CA THR A 201 -10.91 -1.11 -7.80
C THR A 201 -11.18 -0.74 -6.35
N ALA A 202 -10.42 0.20 -5.77
CA ALA A 202 -10.72 0.75 -4.45
C ALA A 202 -12.13 1.37 -4.39
N GLY A 203 -12.79 1.20 -3.24
CA GLY A 203 -14.16 1.62 -2.98
C GLY A 203 -15.24 0.77 -3.66
N LYS A 204 -14.88 -0.23 -4.46
CA LYS A 204 -15.86 -1.14 -5.06
C LYS A 204 -16.12 -2.31 -4.13
N ALA A 205 -17.38 -2.66 -3.94
CA ALA A 205 -17.72 -3.92 -3.28
C ALA A 205 -17.22 -5.10 -4.13
N GLN A 206 -16.64 -6.11 -3.47
CA GLN A 206 -16.18 -7.36 -4.07
C GLN A 206 -17.16 -8.49 -3.82
#